data_AF-A0A1N7FVW0-F1
#
_entry.id   AF-A0A1N7FVW0-F1
#
_cell.length_a   1.000
_cell.length_b   1.000
_cell.length_c   1.000
_cell.angle_alpha   90.00
_cell.angle_beta   90.00
_cell.angle_gamma   90.00
#
_symmetry.space_group_name_H-M   'P 1'
#
loop_
_entity.id
_entity.type
_entity.pdbx_description
1 polymer ?
#
loop_
_entity_poly.entity_id
_entity_poly.type
_entity_poly.pdbx_seq_one_letter_code
_entity_poly.pdbx_strand_id
1 'polypeptide(L)'
;METTHLRRGSRPARTGALATAATAVVGLALTGVGASGIAFDIVGGIMAAIAAVTGQSGVVDLGFDLPMAAARAAALAVGTTLLVTAVRRRRRARGACARCGRSEGPNGAHAEGPGDAQAEGPGDASRTSPAGGGRETWQARGSWQARGSWQRLSVRAGYLTVLLAAGYGALKVQWGLGGTVGLADPRAFGDVRLWTPGLGDTGVLALIGMALGLGFARTWRPPLRMPRWMPLTAAFVGSVMLVPVGVLGTGLRVAVALGLANPSLEGVSPWVFGVIYPWFLAWGLAMGTAAVGYHHRTRGVCRACGRGRPAFVRHARGEGAAAREGAATTTL
;
A
#
# COMPACT_ATOMS: atom_id res chain seq x y z
N MET A 1 28.54 19.28 -41.02
CA MET A 1 28.86 19.08 -39.59
C MET A 1 27.90 19.93 -38.79
N GLU A 2 26.79 19.33 -38.36
CA GLU A 2 25.76 20.04 -37.61
C GLU A 2 26.04 19.83 -36.13
N THR A 3 26.64 20.83 -35.50
CA THR A 3 26.93 20.84 -34.07
C THR A 3 25.62 20.86 -33.32
N THR A 4 25.16 19.68 -32.93
CA THR A 4 24.01 19.50 -32.05
C THR A 4 24.40 20.07 -30.70
N HIS A 5 24.04 21.34 -30.48
CA HIS A 5 24.23 22.01 -29.20
C HIS A 5 23.46 21.22 -28.14
N LEU A 6 24.19 20.40 -27.38
CA LEU A 6 23.70 19.75 -26.17
C LEU A 6 23.24 20.84 -25.21
N ARG A 7 21.94 21.14 -25.25
CA ARG A 7 21.27 22.11 -24.39
C ARG A 7 21.53 21.66 -22.95
N ARG A 8 22.46 22.31 -22.26
CA ARG A 8 22.72 22.06 -20.83
C ARG A 8 21.38 22.19 -20.11
N GLY A 9 20.85 21.07 -19.64
CA GLY A 9 19.60 21.03 -18.91
C GLY A 9 19.69 21.98 -17.73
N SER A 10 18.86 23.02 -17.72
CA SER A 10 18.73 23.95 -16.61
C SER A 10 18.44 23.15 -15.34
N ARG A 11 19.27 23.34 -14.31
CA ARG A 11 19.07 22.69 -13.01
C ARG A 11 17.64 22.97 -12.55
N PRO A 12 16.88 21.94 -12.11
CA PRO A 12 15.52 22.14 -11.65
C PRO A 12 15.52 23.18 -10.53
N ALA A 13 14.73 24.24 -10.70
CA ALA A 13 14.68 25.36 -9.77
C ALA A 13 14.29 24.86 -8.37
N ARG A 14 15.07 25.22 -7.34
CA ARG A 14 14.84 24.85 -5.93
C ARG A 14 13.41 25.16 -5.46
N THR A 15 12.78 26.18 -6.05
CA THR A 15 11.40 26.60 -5.81
C THR A 15 10.38 25.48 -6.04
N GLY A 16 10.58 24.62 -7.05
CA GLY A 16 9.64 23.52 -7.36
C GLY A 16 9.65 22.41 -6.31
N ALA A 17 10.78 22.17 -5.65
CA ALA A 17 10.92 21.15 -4.61
C ALA A 17 10.18 21.58 -3.33
N LEU A 18 10.35 22.84 -2.91
CA LEU A 18 9.68 23.40 -1.74
C LEU A 18 8.16 23.41 -1.91
N ALA A 19 7.65 23.86 -3.07
CA ALA A 19 6.22 23.83 -3.35
C ALA A 19 5.64 22.41 -3.30
N THR A 20 6.37 21.41 -3.80
CA THR A 20 5.94 20.01 -3.75
C THR A 20 5.91 19.47 -2.32
N ALA A 21 6.90 19.83 -1.50
CA ALA A 21 6.95 19.44 -0.09
C ALA A 21 5.79 20.07 0.71
N ALA A 22 5.57 21.38 0.55
CA ALA A 22 4.44 22.08 1.18
C ALA A 22 3.09 21.47 0.79
N THR A 23 2.88 21.19 -0.50
CA THR A 23 1.68 20.49 -1.00
C THR A 23 1.49 19.13 -0.33
N ALA A 24 2.57 18.37 -0.13
CA ALA A 24 2.51 17.07 0.52
C ALA A 24 2.17 17.17 2.01
N VAL A 25 2.73 18.16 2.73
CA VAL A 25 2.45 18.41 4.15
C VAL A 25 0.99 18.80 4.36
N VAL A 26 0.48 19.77 3.59
CA VAL A 26 -0.94 20.17 3.63
C VAL A 26 -1.85 19.00 3.28
N GLY A 27 -1.49 18.24 2.24
CA GLY A 27 -2.24 17.04 1.86
C GLY A 27 -2.29 15.98 2.97
N LEU A 28 -1.17 15.76 3.68
CA LEU A 28 -1.09 14.84 4.80
C LEU A 28 -1.97 15.30 5.97
N ALA A 29 -1.90 16.59 6.31
CA ALA A 29 -2.70 17.17 7.39
C ALA A 29 -4.21 17.04 7.13
N LEU A 30 -4.66 17.45 5.94
CA LEU A 30 -6.08 17.35 5.55
C LEU A 30 -6.57 15.89 5.47
N THR A 31 -5.76 14.99 4.95
CA THR A 31 -6.09 13.55 4.91
C THR A 31 -6.19 12.98 6.31
N GLY A 32 -5.29 13.37 7.22
CA GLY A 32 -5.31 12.93 8.61
C GLY A 32 -6.55 13.40 9.35
N VAL A 33 -6.90 14.69 9.22
CA VAL A 33 -8.11 15.28 9.83
C VAL A 33 -9.39 14.68 9.25
N GLY A 34 -9.45 14.46 7.94
CA GLY A 34 -10.60 13.80 7.32
C GLY A 34 -10.75 12.34 7.75
N ALA A 35 -9.65 11.58 7.77
CA ALA A 35 -9.67 10.15 8.07
C ALA A 35 -9.96 9.83 9.54
N SER A 36 -9.59 10.70 10.48
CA SER A 36 -9.76 10.45 11.92
C SER A 36 -11.21 10.36 12.37
N GLY A 37 -12.13 11.05 11.68
CA GLY A 37 -13.55 11.10 12.03
C GLY A 37 -14.48 10.36 11.07
N ILE A 38 -14.08 10.19 9.80
CA ILE A 38 -15.00 9.70 8.76
C ILE A 38 -15.57 8.30 9.04
N ALA A 39 -14.83 7.44 9.72
CA ALA A 39 -15.32 6.13 10.11
C ALA A 39 -16.47 6.22 11.12
N PHE A 40 -16.34 7.11 12.12
CA PHE A 40 -17.40 7.40 13.08
C PHE A 40 -18.60 8.06 12.40
N ASP A 41 -18.35 8.95 11.44
CA ASP A 41 -19.41 9.60 10.68
C ASP A 41 -20.21 8.58 9.83
N ILE A 42 -19.53 7.61 9.21
CA ILE A 42 -20.18 6.52 8.47
C ILE A 42 -21.03 5.65 9.39
N VAL A 43 -20.47 5.23 10.53
CA VAL A 43 -21.20 4.40 11.50
C VAL A 43 -22.40 5.17 12.07
N GLY A 44 -22.20 6.42 12.48
CA GLY A 44 -23.27 7.31 12.94
C GLY A 44 -24.36 7.49 11.91
N GLY A 45 -23.99 7.68 10.63
CA GLY A 45 -24.95 7.78 9.53
C GLY A 45 -25.72 6.48 9.28
N ILE A 46 -25.07 5.31 9.36
CA ILE A 46 -25.74 4.00 9.25
C ILE A 46 -26.72 3.80 10.41
N MET A 47 -26.30 4.09 11.64
CA MET A 47 -27.15 3.96 12.83
C MET A 47 -28.34 4.91 12.76
N ALA A 48 -28.14 6.15 12.31
CA ALA A 48 -29.21 7.12 12.07
C ALA A 48 -30.19 6.63 11.00
N ALA A 49 -29.70 6.03 9.91
CA ALA A 49 -30.54 5.47 8.86
C ALA A 49 -31.35 4.26 9.35
N ILE A 50 -30.75 3.36 10.14
CA ILE A 50 -31.45 2.23 10.74
C ILE A 50 -32.55 2.75 11.67
N ALA A 51 -32.23 3.69 12.56
CA ALA A 51 -33.21 4.27 13.49
C ALA A 51 -34.38 4.94 12.75
N ALA A 52 -34.11 5.64 11.64
CA ALA A 52 -35.15 6.24 10.80
C ALA A 52 -36.07 5.21 10.15
N VAL A 53 -35.56 4.03 9.79
CA VAL A 53 -36.34 2.95 9.16
C VAL A 53 -37.11 2.12 10.19
N THR A 54 -36.51 1.84 11.36
CA THR A 54 -37.09 0.93 12.36
C THR A 54 -37.94 1.64 13.42
N GLY A 55 -37.80 2.96 13.58
CA GLY A 55 -38.43 3.71 14.66
C GLY A 55 -37.82 3.43 16.05
N GLN A 56 -36.75 2.63 16.14
CA GLN A 56 -36.07 2.34 17.41
C GLN A 56 -35.02 3.41 17.69
N SER A 57 -35.39 4.42 18.48
CA SER A 57 -34.44 5.35 19.12
C SER A 57 -33.85 4.67 20.36
N GLY A 58 -32.61 4.16 20.32
CA GLY A 58 -32.03 3.70 21.59
C GLY A 58 -30.78 2.84 21.64
N VAL A 59 -30.11 2.47 20.53
CA VAL A 59 -28.92 1.60 20.69
C VAL A 59 -27.63 2.39 20.90
N VAL A 60 -27.40 3.52 20.21
CA VAL A 60 -26.34 4.50 20.52
C VAL A 60 -26.68 5.83 19.85
N ASP A 61 -26.85 6.93 20.60
CA ASP A 61 -26.98 8.27 20.01
C ASP A 61 -25.57 8.84 19.78
N LEU A 62 -25.00 8.58 18.60
CA LEU A 62 -23.67 9.07 18.23
C LEU A 62 -23.68 10.53 17.73
N GLY A 63 -24.83 11.21 17.70
CA GLY A 63 -24.94 12.59 17.20
C GLY A 63 -24.38 12.73 15.77
N PHE A 64 -25.19 12.41 14.76
CA PHE A 64 -24.75 12.56 13.37
C PHE A 64 -24.73 14.05 12.95
N ASP A 65 -23.57 14.70 13.06
CA ASP A 65 -23.32 16.04 12.57
C ASP A 65 -22.96 16.00 11.08
N LEU A 66 -23.99 16.09 10.22
CA LEU A 66 -23.83 16.07 8.76
C LEU A 66 -22.86 17.16 8.25
N PRO A 67 -22.90 18.42 8.72
CA PRO A 67 -21.88 19.42 8.40
C PRO A 67 -20.44 18.99 8.70
N MET A 68 -20.18 18.45 9.89
CA MET A 68 -18.85 17.97 10.29
C MET A 68 -18.40 16.76 9.43
N ALA A 69 -19.30 15.82 9.18
CA ALA A 69 -19.05 14.67 8.31
C ALA A 69 -18.70 15.12 6.88
N ALA A 70 -19.46 16.08 6.33
CA ALA A 70 -19.20 16.65 5.00
C ALA A 70 -17.84 17.37 4.95
N ALA A 71 -17.50 18.15 5.98
CA ALA A 71 -16.21 18.83 6.08
C ALA A 71 -15.03 17.84 6.11
N ARG A 72 -15.16 16.74 6.88
CA ARG A 72 -14.15 15.67 6.93
C ARG A 72 -14.02 14.94 5.61
N ALA A 73 -15.13 14.63 4.95
CA ALA A 73 -15.13 14.01 3.62
C ALA A 73 -14.43 14.92 2.57
N ALA A 74 -14.74 16.21 2.59
CA ALA A 74 -14.09 17.20 1.73
C ALA A 74 -12.58 17.31 2.02
N ALA A 75 -12.20 17.40 3.29
CA ALA A 75 -10.79 17.42 3.71
C ALA A 75 -10.03 16.16 3.24
N LEU A 76 -10.65 14.99 3.36
CA LEU A 76 -10.08 13.72 2.90
C LEU A 76 -9.88 13.72 1.37
N ALA A 77 -10.88 14.17 0.61
CA ALA A 77 -10.83 14.22 -0.85
C ALA A 77 -9.77 15.21 -1.36
N VAL A 78 -9.73 16.42 -0.79
CA VAL A 78 -8.74 17.46 -1.11
C VAL A 78 -7.34 17.00 -0.73
N GLY A 79 -7.17 16.50 0.50
CA GLY A 79 -5.89 16.00 1.00
C GLY A 79 -5.31 14.89 0.11
N THR A 80 -6.14 13.92 -0.26
CA THR A 80 -5.76 12.83 -1.18
C THR A 80 -5.34 13.37 -2.55
N THR A 81 -6.08 14.35 -3.08
CA THR A 81 -5.78 14.97 -4.37
C THR A 81 -4.44 15.71 -4.35
N LEU A 82 -4.14 16.45 -3.29
CA LEU A 82 -2.87 17.13 -3.10
C LEU A 82 -1.70 16.14 -3.01
N LEU A 83 -1.85 15.06 -2.24
CA LEU A 83 -0.85 14.00 -2.13
C LEU A 83 -0.57 13.33 -3.48
N VAL A 84 -1.62 12.95 -4.22
CA VAL A 84 -1.49 12.36 -5.55
C VAL A 84 -0.79 13.32 -6.51
N THR A 85 -1.12 14.61 -6.45
CA THR A 85 -0.51 15.65 -7.29
C THR A 85 0.96 15.85 -6.95
N ALA A 86 1.31 15.94 -5.67
CA ALA A 86 2.70 16.05 -5.21
C ALA A 86 3.54 14.84 -5.64
N VAL A 87 2.99 13.62 -5.53
CA VAL A 87 3.66 12.40 -5.99
C VAL A 87 3.86 12.41 -7.52
N ARG A 88 2.84 12.80 -8.30
CA ARG A 88 2.93 12.91 -9.76
C ARG A 88 3.97 13.94 -10.19
N ARG A 89 3.97 15.12 -9.58
CA ARG A 89 4.98 16.18 -9.82
C ARG A 89 6.38 15.69 -9.50
N ARG A 90 6.58 15.07 -8.33
CA ARG A 90 7.88 14.49 -7.93
C ARG A 90 8.37 13.41 -8.89
N ARG A 91 7.47 12.58 -9.43
CA ARG A 91 7.82 11.56 -10.44
C ARG A 91 8.27 12.19 -11.75
N ARG A 92 7.53 13.17 -12.27
CA ARG A 92 7.90 13.91 -13.49
C ARG A 92 9.25 14.60 -13.33
N ALA A 93 9.48 15.27 -12.19
CA ALA A 93 10.74 15.93 -11.88
C ALA A 93 11.95 14.96 -11.83
N ARG A 94 11.71 13.66 -11.68
CA ARG A 94 12.74 12.60 -11.70
C ARG A 94 12.84 11.87 -13.04
N GLY A 95 12.19 12.36 -14.10
CA GLY A 95 12.12 11.65 -15.39
C GLY A 95 11.38 10.31 -15.32
N ALA A 96 10.57 10.10 -14.27
CA ALA A 96 9.75 8.90 -14.13
C ALA A 96 8.34 9.12 -14.67
N CYS A 97 7.74 8.06 -15.20
CA CYS A 97 6.35 8.11 -15.65
C CYS A 97 5.43 8.61 -14.52
N ALA A 98 4.62 9.65 -14.77
CA ALA A 98 3.75 10.23 -13.75
C ALA A 98 2.76 9.20 -13.16
N ARG A 99 2.26 8.28 -13.99
CA ARG A 99 1.27 7.26 -13.61
C ARG A 99 1.89 6.10 -12.84
N CYS A 100 2.90 5.42 -13.41
CA CYS A 100 3.47 4.22 -12.79
C CYS A 100 4.77 4.46 -12.00
N GLY A 101 5.40 5.62 -12.12
CA GLY A 101 6.66 5.96 -11.44
C GLY A 101 7.89 5.18 -11.92
N ARG A 102 7.84 4.48 -13.06
CA ARG A 102 9.03 3.83 -13.66
C ARG A 102 9.89 4.89 -14.37
N SER A 103 11.18 4.95 -14.06
CA SER A 103 12.17 5.76 -14.81
C SER A 103 12.43 5.16 -16.19
N GLU A 104 12.94 5.97 -17.11
CA GLU A 104 13.58 5.45 -18.33
C GLU A 104 14.79 4.63 -17.88
N GLY A 105 14.79 3.35 -18.20
CA GLY A 105 16.01 2.57 -18.10
C GLY A 105 16.93 2.98 -19.26
N PRO A 106 18.26 2.92 -19.08
CA PRO A 106 19.22 3.22 -20.15
C PRO A 106 18.96 2.41 -21.43
N ASN A 107 18.39 1.21 -21.30
CA ASN A 107 18.12 0.32 -22.42
C ASN A 107 16.88 0.69 -23.27
N GLY A 108 16.13 1.73 -22.88
CA GLY A 108 14.93 2.16 -23.61
C GLY A 108 15.22 2.95 -24.89
N ALA A 109 16.45 3.46 -25.06
CA ALA A 109 16.83 4.27 -26.21
C ALA A 109 17.29 3.45 -27.44
N HIS A 110 17.39 2.12 -27.32
CA HIS A 110 17.92 1.25 -28.40
C HIS A 110 16.86 0.49 -29.19
N ALA A 111 15.57 0.69 -28.92
CA ALA A 111 14.50 -0.05 -29.62
C ALA A 111 14.00 0.63 -30.90
N GLU A 112 14.41 1.87 -31.19
CA GLU A 112 14.18 2.53 -32.47
C GLU A 112 15.50 2.58 -33.24
N GLY A 113 16.03 1.40 -33.57
CA GLY A 113 16.90 1.29 -34.72
C GLY A 113 16.01 1.32 -35.96
N PRO A 114 16.21 2.22 -36.93
CA PRO A 114 15.56 2.13 -38.23
C PRO A 114 15.99 0.79 -38.83
N GLY A 115 15.04 -0.13 -38.94
CA GLY A 115 15.15 -1.20 -39.92
C GLY A 115 15.29 -0.54 -41.29
N ASP A 116 16.28 -1.02 -42.03
CA ASP A 116 16.49 -0.81 -43.46
C ASP A 116 17.28 0.46 -43.85
N ALA A 117 18.60 0.31 -44.00
CA ALA A 117 19.20 0.08 -45.32
C ALA A 117 20.75 0.15 -45.27
N GLN A 118 21.38 -0.89 -45.86
CA GLN A 118 22.68 -0.85 -46.57
C GLN A 118 23.96 -0.59 -45.73
N ALA A 119 25.12 -1.20 -45.96
CA ALA A 119 25.60 -2.08 -47.01
C ALA A 119 26.70 -2.99 -46.45
N GLU A 120 26.81 -4.19 -46.99
CA GLU A 120 27.92 -5.11 -46.79
C GLU A 120 29.23 -4.46 -47.23
N GLY A 121 30.21 -4.39 -46.32
CA GLY A 121 31.57 -3.98 -46.62
C GLY A 121 32.54 -4.88 -45.85
N PRO A 122 33.35 -5.71 -46.52
CA PRO A 122 34.41 -6.47 -45.88
C PRO A 122 35.65 -5.58 -45.77
N GLY A 123 36.06 -5.21 -44.55
CA GLY A 123 37.28 -4.42 -44.39
C GLY A 123 37.64 -4.08 -42.94
N ASP A 124 38.79 -4.59 -42.53
CA ASP A 124 39.69 -4.14 -41.47
C ASP A 124 39.35 -4.40 -40.00
N ALA A 125 39.94 -5.52 -39.56
CA ALA A 125 40.48 -5.72 -38.24
C ALA A 125 41.47 -4.59 -37.87
N SER A 126 41.12 -3.77 -36.88
CA SER A 126 42.02 -3.14 -35.90
C SER A 126 41.36 -1.91 -35.29
N ARG A 127 40.51 -2.10 -34.26
CA ARG A 127 40.18 -1.00 -33.34
C ARG A 127 40.42 -1.43 -31.91
N THR A 128 41.52 -0.92 -31.40
CA THR A 128 41.92 -0.87 -30.00
C THR A 128 40.80 -0.30 -29.14
N SER A 129 40.33 -1.11 -28.19
CA SER A 129 39.37 -0.70 -27.15
C SER A 129 39.96 0.46 -26.33
N PRO A 130 39.31 1.63 -26.28
CA PRO A 130 39.74 2.69 -25.38
C PRO A 130 39.46 2.28 -23.94
N ALA A 131 40.51 2.23 -23.13
CA ALA A 131 40.52 1.88 -21.70
C ALA A 131 39.85 2.96 -20.79
N GLY A 132 38.67 3.45 -21.17
CA GLY A 132 37.92 4.51 -20.47
C GLY A 132 36.71 4.03 -19.65
N GLY A 133 36.59 2.73 -19.35
CA GLY A 133 35.35 2.08 -18.89
C GLY A 133 35.12 1.97 -17.37
N GLY A 134 35.52 2.94 -16.54
CA GLY A 134 35.56 2.77 -15.07
C GLY A 134 34.36 3.28 -14.25
N ARG A 135 33.53 4.20 -14.78
CA ARG A 135 32.58 4.96 -13.93
C ARG A 135 31.10 4.55 -14.02
N GLU A 136 30.67 3.86 -15.09
CA GLU A 136 29.24 3.54 -15.28
C GLU A 136 28.75 2.33 -14.45
N THR A 137 29.65 1.47 -13.97
CA THR A 137 29.27 0.25 -13.26
C THR A 137 28.79 0.48 -11.82
N TRP A 138 29.14 1.60 -11.18
CA TRP A 138 28.82 1.88 -9.78
C TRP A 138 27.38 2.37 -9.57
N GLN A 139 26.86 3.23 -10.44
CA GLN A 139 25.50 3.78 -10.30
C GLN A 139 24.40 2.72 -10.55
N ALA A 140 24.66 1.79 -11.46
CA ALA A 140 23.73 0.67 -11.69
C ALA A 140 23.57 -0.19 -10.43
N ARG A 141 24.68 -0.50 -9.74
CA ARG A 141 24.75 -1.43 -8.60
C ARG A 141 23.93 -0.95 -7.38
N GLY A 142 23.94 0.35 -7.06
CA GLY A 142 23.15 0.91 -5.95
C GLY A 142 21.63 0.82 -6.14
N SER A 143 21.15 0.97 -7.38
CA SER A 143 19.70 0.94 -7.66
C SER A 143 19.06 -0.45 -7.50
N TRP A 144 19.86 -1.51 -7.63
CA TRP A 144 19.43 -2.90 -7.44
C TRP A 144 19.32 -3.26 -5.95
N GLN A 145 20.27 -2.81 -5.14
CA GLN A 145 20.26 -3.04 -3.69
C GLN A 145 19.03 -2.40 -3.03
N ALA A 146 18.69 -1.15 -3.40
CA ALA A 146 17.51 -0.45 -2.89
C ALA A 146 16.17 -1.13 -3.26
N ARG A 147 16.09 -1.75 -4.46
CA ARG A 147 14.89 -2.52 -4.85
C ARG A 147 14.78 -3.82 -4.05
N GLY A 148 15.90 -4.50 -3.83
CA GLY A 148 15.94 -5.72 -3.03
C GLY A 148 15.54 -5.47 -1.57
N SER A 149 16.02 -4.38 -0.95
CA SER A 149 15.65 -4.04 0.43
C SER A 149 14.17 -3.71 0.59
N TRP A 150 13.61 -2.91 -0.33
CA TRP A 150 12.17 -2.59 -0.31
C TRP A 150 11.29 -3.83 -0.49
N GLN A 151 11.68 -4.74 -1.39
CA GLN A 151 10.95 -5.99 -1.59
C GLN A 151 10.94 -6.83 -0.30
N ARG A 152 12.10 -7.01 0.33
CA ARG A 152 12.20 -7.73 1.61
C ARG A 152 11.38 -7.06 2.71
N LEU A 153 11.45 -5.73 2.83
CA LEU A 153 10.67 -4.97 3.80
C LEU A 153 9.16 -5.20 3.62
N SER A 154 8.64 -5.07 2.40
CA SER A 154 7.20 -5.26 2.16
C SER A 154 6.70 -6.68 2.39
N VAL A 155 7.55 -7.70 2.18
CA VAL A 155 7.21 -9.09 2.50
C VAL A 155 7.18 -9.28 4.02
N ARG A 156 8.19 -8.77 4.74
CA ARG A 156 8.21 -8.77 6.21
C ARG A 156 7.01 -8.03 6.79
N ALA A 157 6.64 -6.89 6.22
CA ALA A 157 5.44 -6.14 6.61
C ALA A 157 4.16 -6.95 6.43
N GLY A 158 4.06 -7.78 5.39
CA GLY A 158 2.94 -8.71 5.20
C GLY A 158 2.85 -9.74 6.32
N TYR A 159 3.98 -10.35 6.72
CA TYR A 159 4.01 -11.27 7.87
C TYR A 159 3.74 -10.57 9.19
N LEU A 160 4.26 -9.36 9.39
CA LEU A 160 3.96 -8.55 10.57
C LEU A 160 2.46 -8.24 10.66
N THR A 161 1.80 -7.97 9.53
CA THR A 161 0.34 -7.80 9.45
C THR A 161 -0.39 -9.05 9.95
N VAL A 162 0.05 -10.25 9.57
CA VAL A 162 -0.52 -11.51 10.04
C VAL A 162 -0.37 -11.64 11.56
N LEU A 163 0.84 -11.42 12.07
CA LEU A 163 1.12 -11.53 13.50
C LEU A 163 0.26 -10.56 14.34
N LEU A 164 0.20 -9.31 13.92
CA LEU A 164 -0.58 -8.27 14.61
C LEU A 164 -2.09 -8.56 14.53
N ALA A 165 -2.59 -8.93 13.36
CA ALA A 165 -4.00 -9.32 13.21
C ALA A 165 -4.35 -10.52 14.09
N ALA A 166 -3.50 -11.55 14.10
CA ALA A 166 -3.71 -12.76 14.91
C ALA A 166 -3.72 -12.46 16.41
N GLY A 167 -2.78 -11.67 16.92
CA GLY A 167 -2.74 -11.33 18.34
C GLY A 167 -3.97 -10.54 18.80
N TYR A 168 -4.42 -9.56 18.01
CA TYR A 168 -5.63 -8.81 18.33
C TYR A 168 -6.91 -9.65 18.18
N GLY A 169 -7.00 -10.45 17.11
CA GLY A 169 -8.11 -11.38 16.91
C GLY A 169 -8.22 -12.40 18.05
N ALA A 170 -7.09 -12.95 18.51
CA ALA A 170 -7.04 -13.88 19.62
C ALA A 170 -7.54 -13.25 20.93
N LEU A 171 -7.14 -12.00 21.23
CA LEU A 171 -7.65 -11.26 22.38
C LEU A 171 -9.17 -11.08 22.31
N LYS A 172 -9.70 -10.70 21.14
CA LYS A 172 -11.14 -10.50 20.95
C LYS A 172 -11.94 -11.79 21.04
N VAL A 173 -11.45 -12.87 20.45
CA VAL A 173 -12.06 -14.21 20.58
C VAL A 173 -12.04 -14.66 22.03
N GLN A 174 -10.93 -14.44 22.74
CA GLN A 174 -10.81 -14.79 24.15
C GLN A 174 -11.83 -14.03 25.02
N TRP A 175 -12.08 -12.74 24.78
CA TRP A 175 -13.18 -12.01 25.43
C TRP A 175 -14.57 -12.56 25.07
N GLY A 176 -14.81 -12.89 23.80
CA GLY A 176 -16.08 -13.49 23.35
C GLY A 176 -16.35 -14.90 23.88
N LEU A 177 -15.32 -15.59 24.37
CA LEU A 177 -15.41 -16.89 25.04
C LEU A 177 -15.47 -16.76 26.58
N GLY A 178 -15.67 -15.55 27.11
CA GLY A 178 -15.79 -15.30 28.56
C GLY A 178 -14.45 -15.12 29.28
N GLY A 179 -13.35 -15.00 28.56
CA GLY A 179 -12.05 -14.75 29.16
C GLY A 179 -11.89 -13.29 29.63
N THR A 180 -11.10 -13.09 30.68
CA THR A 180 -11.00 -11.80 31.39
C THR A 180 -9.64 -11.09 31.28
N VAL A 181 -8.71 -11.60 30.46
CA VAL A 181 -7.39 -10.99 30.25
C VAL A 181 -7.53 -9.52 29.86
N GLY A 182 -6.95 -8.64 30.69
CA GLY A 182 -6.97 -7.20 30.46
C GLY A 182 -8.21 -6.47 30.99
N LEU A 183 -9.15 -7.15 31.65
CA LEU A 183 -10.25 -6.50 32.33
C LEU A 183 -9.85 -6.13 33.75
N ALA A 184 -10.17 -4.91 34.16
CA ALA A 184 -10.05 -4.49 35.55
C ALA A 184 -11.22 -5.02 36.39
N ASP A 185 -12.40 -5.14 35.77
CA ASP A 185 -13.56 -5.84 36.31
C ASP A 185 -13.90 -7.04 35.41
N PRO A 186 -13.82 -8.29 35.91
CA PRO A 186 -14.25 -9.48 35.18
C PRO A 186 -15.68 -9.42 34.64
N ARG A 187 -16.54 -8.60 35.25
CA ARG A 187 -17.95 -8.40 34.85
C ARG A 187 -18.15 -7.24 33.88
N ALA A 188 -17.08 -6.51 33.51
CA ALA A 188 -17.15 -5.37 32.60
C ALA A 188 -17.82 -5.68 31.26
N PHE A 189 -17.71 -6.93 30.80
CA PHE A 189 -18.35 -7.38 29.58
C PHE A 189 -19.61 -8.21 29.78
N GLY A 190 -20.08 -8.43 31.02
CA GLY A 190 -21.34 -9.14 31.29
C GLY A 190 -21.52 -10.43 30.48
N ASP A 191 -22.70 -10.59 29.86
CA ASP A 191 -23.04 -11.72 28.98
C ASP A 191 -22.61 -11.49 27.52
N VAL A 192 -21.41 -10.95 27.26
CA VAL A 192 -20.90 -10.94 25.88
C VAL A 192 -20.64 -12.35 25.39
N ARG A 193 -20.99 -12.56 24.12
CA ARG A 193 -20.77 -13.82 23.41
C ARG A 193 -19.92 -13.55 22.19
N LEU A 194 -19.38 -14.62 21.60
CA LEU A 194 -18.57 -14.50 20.39
C LEU A 194 -19.32 -13.80 19.25
N TRP A 195 -20.65 -13.88 19.18
CA TRP A 195 -21.47 -13.22 18.17
C TRP A 195 -21.99 -11.84 18.58
N THR A 196 -21.62 -11.34 19.76
CA THR A 196 -21.94 -9.95 20.12
C THR A 196 -21.22 -9.00 19.14
N PRO A 197 -21.93 -7.99 18.58
CA PRO A 197 -21.30 -6.97 17.75
C PRO A 197 -20.08 -6.35 18.44
N GLY A 198 -18.97 -6.18 17.72
CA GLY A 198 -17.70 -5.69 18.26
C GLY A 198 -16.74 -6.77 18.81
N LEU A 199 -17.14 -8.03 18.89
CA LEU A 199 -16.28 -9.16 19.25
C LEU A 199 -16.06 -10.12 18.06
N GLY A 200 -17.13 -10.76 17.59
CA GLY A 200 -17.04 -11.76 16.52
C GLY A 200 -16.68 -11.19 15.16
N ASP A 201 -17.30 -10.07 14.81
CA ASP A 201 -16.97 -9.28 13.62
C ASP A 201 -15.48 -8.90 13.58
N THR A 202 -14.92 -8.55 14.73
CA THR A 202 -13.51 -8.18 14.88
C THR A 202 -12.60 -9.39 14.71
N GLY A 203 -13.02 -10.57 15.18
CA GLY A 203 -12.36 -11.83 14.87
C GLY A 203 -12.35 -12.13 13.37
N VAL A 204 -13.48 -11.93 12.68
CA VAL A 204 -13.57 -12.10 11.21
C VAL A 204 -12.68 -11.08 10.48
N LEU A 205 -12.68 -9.82 10.89
CA LEU A 205 -11.81 -8.78 10.34
C LEU A 205 -10.33 -9.09 10.56
N ALA A 206 -9.97 -9.66 11.71
CA ALA A 206 -8.61 -10.15 11.98
C ALA A 206 -8.23 -11.28 11.00
N LEU A 207 -9.11 -12.25 10.76
CA LEU A 207 -8.88 -13.31 9.76
C LEU A 207 -8.70 -12.74 8.34
N ILE A 208 -9.51 -11.76 7.96
CA ILE A 208 -9.33 -11.04 6.67
C ILE A 208 -7.97 -10.35 6.63
N GLY A 209 -7.58 -9.66 7.70
CA GLY A 209 -6.27 -9.02 7.82
C GLY A 209 -5.11 -10.00 7.69
N MET A 210 -5.22 -11.19 8.31
CA MET A 210 -4.25 -12.28 8.17
C MET A 210 -4.19 -12.79 6.73
N ALA A 211 -5.34 -13.06 6.10
CA ALA A 211 -5.40 -13.53 4.71
C ALA A 211 -4.77 -12.52 3.74
N LEU A 212 -5.05 -11.23 3.91
CA LEU A 212 -4.45 -10.14 3.14
C LEU A 212 -2.94 -10.06 3.38
N GLY A 213 -2.48 -10.06 4.63
CA GLY A 213 -1.08 -10.00 4.99
C GLY A 213 -0.27 -11.16 4.39
N LEU A 214 -0.77 -12.39 4.53
CA LEU A 214 -0.15 -13.57 3.94
C LEU A 214 -0.15 -13.52 2.42
N GLY A 215 -1.27 -13.08 1.83
CA GLY A 215 -1.40 -12.94 0.38
C GLY A 215 -0.45 -11.93 -0.24
N PHE A 216 -0.23 -10.81 0.44
CA PHE A 216 0.77 -9.83 0.04
C PHE A 216 2.19 -10.35 0.22
N ALA A 217 2.47 -11.08 1.30
CA ALA A 217 3.80 -11.62 1.59
C ALA A 217 4.22 -12.70 0.58
N ARG A 218 3.36 -13.70 0.32
CA ARG A 218 3.72 -14.87 -0.49
C ARG A 218 3.42 -14.75 -1.97
N THR A 219 2.59 -13.80 -2.41
CA THR A 219 2.05 -13.72 -3.78
C THR A 219 1.48 -15.07 -4.23
N TRP A 220 0.19 -15.32 -3.98
CA TRP A 220 -0.49 -16.58 -4.32
C TRP A 220 -0.13 -17.09 -5.72
N ARG A 221 0.37 -18.34 -5.80
CA ARG A 221 0.63 -19.08 -7.05
C ARG A 221 -0.13 -20.41 -6.98
N PRO A 222 -1.01 -20.74 -7.95
CA PRO A 222 -1.41 -19.92 -9.10
C PRO A 222 -2.07 -18.60 -8.66
N PRO A 223 -1.98 -17.53 -9.47
CA PRO A 223 -2.63 -16.28 -9.14
C PRO A 223 -4.12 -16.55 -8.95
N LEU A 224 -4.62 -16.28 -7.74
CA LEU A 224 -6.06 -16.23 -7.51
C LEU A 224 -6.66 -15.38 -8.63
N ARG A 225 -7.73 -15.85 -9.28
CA ARG A 225 -8.47 -15.10 -10.34
C ARG A 225 -9.10 -13.80 -9.81
N MET A 226 -8.74 -13.38 -8.61
CA MET A 226 -9.21 -12.19 -7.94
C MET A 226 -8.65 -10.94 -8.64
N PRO A 227 -9.52 -10.00 -9.06
CA PRO A 227 -9.08 -8.70 -9.52
C PRO A 227 -8.21 -8.01 -8.46
N ARG A 228 -7.05 -7.51 -8.87
CA ARG A 228 -6.05 -6.94 -7.95
C ARG A 228 -6.55 -5.75 -7.14
N TRP A 229 -7.58 -5.07 -7.62
CA TRP A 229 -8.18 -3.95 -6.92
C TRP A 229 -8.88 -4.41 -5.63
N MET A 230 -9.46 -5.61 -5.57
CA MET A 230 -10.17 -6.10 -4.39
C MET A 230 -9.29 -6.16 -3.12
N PRO A 231 -8.17 -6.92 -3.09
CA PRO A 231 -7.35 -6.98 -1.89
C PRO A 231 -6.66 -5.64 -1.60
N LEU A 232 -6.35 -4.84 -2.63
CA LEU A 232 -5.77 -3.50 -2.44
C LEU A 232 -6.76 -2.53 -1.80
N THR A 233 -8.03 -2.55 -2.20
CA THR A 233 -9.08 -1.73 -1.59
C THR A 233 -9.31 -2.14 -0.14
N ALA A 234 -9.41 -3.45 0.13
CA ALA A 234 -9.58 -3.95 1.49
C ALA A 234 -8.41 -3.52 2.41
N ALA A 235 -7.17 -3.66 1.93
CA ALA A 235 -6.00 -3.22 2.66
C ALA A 235 -5.93 -1.71 2.84
N PHE A 236 -6.35 -0.94 1.84
CA PHE A 236 -6.44 0.51 1.94
C PHE A 236 -7.44 0.94 3.02
N VAL A 237 -8.64 0.39 3.01
CA VAL A 237 -9.67 0.65 4.03
C VAL A 237 -9.13 0.26 5.41
N GLY A 238 -8.57 -0.94 5.56
CA GLY A 238 -7.98 -1.39 6.82
C GLY A 238 -6.88 -0.44 7.33
N SER A 239 -5.95 -0.01 6.47
CA SER A 239 -4.92 0.95 6.84
C SER A 239 -5.48 2.33 7.21
N VAL A 240 -6.46 2.84 6.45
CA VAL A 240 -7.09 4.15 6.71
C VAL A 240 -7.92 4.13 8.00
N MET A 241 -8.46 2.98 8.41
CA MET A 241 -9.14 2.86 9.70
C MET A 241 -8.15 2.71 10.86
N LEU A 242 -7.16 1.82 10.72
CA LEU A 242 -6.25 1.47 11.83
C LEU A 242 -5.24 2.58 12.16
N VAL A 243 -4.70 3.27 11.15
CA VAL A 243 -3.65 4.27 11.38
C VAL A 243 -4.18 5.47 12.18
N PRO A 244 -5.28 6.14 11.81
CA PRO A 244 -5.79 7.27 12.58
C PRO A 244 -6.20 6.88 14.00
N VAL A 245 -6.89 5.75 14.18
CA VAL A 245 -7.26 5.24 15.52
C VAL A 245 -6.01 4.96 16.35
N GLY A 246 -5.00 4.33 15.74
CA GLY A 246 -3.72 4.08 16.40
C GLY A 246 -2.97 5.36 16.77
N VAL A 247 -2.95 6.38 15.90
CA VAL A 247 -2.35 7.70 16.17
C VAL A 247 -3.07 8.40 17.31
N LEU A 248 -4.40 8.49 17.27
CA LEU A 248 -5.20 9.16 18.30
C LEU A 248 -5.03 8.48 19.66
N GLY A 249 -5.16 7.15 19.72
CA GLY A 249 -5.05 6.41 20.98
C GLY A 249 -3.63 6.42 21.54
N THR A 250 -2.61 6.34 20.69
CA THR A 250 -1.20 6.50 21.12
C THR A 250 -0.94 7.92 21.62
N GLY A 251 -1.46 8.94 20.93
CA GLY A 251 -1.36 10.33 21.34
C GLY A 251 -2.04 10.60 22.69
N LEU A 252 -3.26 10.07 22.88
CA LEU A 252 -3.97 10.14 24.16
C LEU A 252 -3.15 9.46 25.27
N ARG A 253 -2.52 8.31 25.00
CA ARG A 253 -1.65 7.64 25.98
C ARG A 253 -0.46 8.50 26.39
N VAL A 254 0.16 9.20 25.44
CA VAL A 254 1.23 10.17 25.70
C VAL A 254 0.70 11.33 26.54
N ALA A 255 -0.47 11.88 26.20
CA ALA A 255 -1.11 12.94 26.99
C ALA A 255 -1.37 12.51 28.45
N VAL A 256 -1.88 11.29 28.66
CA VAL A 256 -2.07 10.71 30.00
C VAL A 256 -0.74 10.54 30.73
N ALA A 257 0.31 10.06 30.05
CA ALA A 257 1.64 9.90 30.64
C ALA A 257 2.25 11.24 31.08
N LEU A 258 1.86 12.34 30.43
CA LEU A 258 2.27 13.70 30.77
C LEU A 258 1.33 14.39 31.78
N GLY A 259 0.28 13.72 32.26
CA GLY A 259 -0.72 14.30 33.17
C GLY A 259 -1.66 15.32 32.51
N LEU A 260 -1.71 15.37 31.17
CA LEU A 260 -2.55 16.31 30.41
C LEU A 260 -3.99 15.80 30.18
N ALA A 261 -4.24 14.53 30.44
CA ALA A 261 -5.55 13.90 30.28
C ALA A 261 -5.76 12.81 31.34
N ASN A 262 -7.01 12.59 31.74
CA ASN A 262 -7.39 11.53 32.66
C ASN A 262 -8.68 10.84 32.19
N PRO A 263 -8.60 10.00 31.13
CA PRO A 263 -9.77 9.32 30.61
C PRO A 263 -10.25 8.28 31.64
N SER A 264 -11.52 8.35 32.03
CA SER A 264 -12.17 7.25 32.75
C SER A 264 -12.37 6.10 31.76
N LEU A 265 -11.75 4.95 32.06
CA LEU A 265 -11.91 3.73 31.30
C LEU A 265 -12.59 2.73 32.22
N GLU A 266 -13.92 2.68 32.18
CA GLU A 266 -14.68 1.77 33.02
C GLU A 266 -14.45 0.32 32.57
N GLY A 267 -14.13 -0.56 33.52
CA GLY A 267 -14.08 -2.00 33.35
C GLY A 267 -12.86 -2.60 32.63
N VAL A 268 -12.16 -1.84 31.78
CA VAL A 268 -10.98 -2.32 31.04
C VAL A 268 -9.68 -1.76 31.63
N SER A 269 -8.69 -2.63 31.86
CA SER A 269 -7.41 -2.21 32.43
C SER A 269 -6.69 -1.18 31.54
N PRO A 270 -6.12 -0.09 32.09
CA PRO A 270 -5.46 0.96 31.30
C PRO A 270 -4.33 0.46 30.40
N TRP A 271 -3.61 -0.60 30.80
CA TRP A 271 -2.52 -1.17 30.01
C TRP A 271 -3.00 -1.72 28.67
N VAL A 272 -4.24 -2.22 28.58
CA VAL A 272 -4.82 -2.76 27.36
C VAL A 272 -4.84 -1.69 26.27
N PHE A 273 -5.30 -0.49 26.59
CA PHE A 273 -5.28 0.64 25.66
C PHE A 273 -3.85 1.08 25.31
N GLY A 274 -2.95 1.04 26.29
CA GLY A 274 -1.53 1.31 26.09
C GLY A 274 -0.85 0.36 25.09
N VAL A 275 -1.35 -0.88 24.97
CA VAL A 275 -0.84 -1.87 24.01
C VAL A 275 -1.62 -1.82 22.69
N ILE A 276 -2.95 -1.82 22.73
CA ILE A 276 -3.80 -1.98 21.55
C ILE A 276 -3.66 -0.82 20.56
N TYR A 277 -3.56 0.44 21.02
CA TYR A 277 -3.49 1.56 20.08
C TYR A 277 -2.17 1.64 19.29
N PRO A 278 -0.99 1.50 19.91
CA PRO A 278 0.26 1.34 19.16
C PRO A 278 0.24 0.09 18.26
N TRP A 279 -0.41 -0.98 18.71
CA TRP A 279 -0.57 -2.20 17.93
C TRP A 279 -1.39 -1.95 16.65
N PHE A 280 -2.51 -1.22 16.73
CA PHE A 280 -3.29 -0.82 15.56
C PHE A 280 -2.49 0.07 14.61
N LEU A 281 -1.73 1.02 15.16
CA LEU A 281 -0.86 1.87 14.34
C LEU A 281 0.16 1.03 13.57
N ALA A 282 0.85 0.13 14.26
CA ALA A 282 1.81 -0.79 13.65
C ALA A 282 1.14 -1.69 12.59
N TRP A 283 -0.06 -2.20 12.88
CA TRP A 283 -0.82 -3.07 11.99
C TRP A 283 -1.23 -2.34 10.71
N GLY A 284 -1.80 -1.15 10.83
CA GLY A 284 -2.21 -0.32 9.70
C GLY A 284 -1.03 0.07 8.80
N LEU A 285 0.11 0.45 9.40
CA LEU A 285 1.34 0.78 8.67
C LEU A 285 1.96 -0.44 7.97
N ALA A 286 2.00 -1.58 8.65
CA ALA A 286 2.49 -2.83 8.09
C ALA A 286 1.62 -3.29 6.90
N MET A 287 0.30 -3.23 7.04
CA MET A 287 -0.65 -3.58 5.99
C MET A 287 -0.49 -2.67 4.76
N GLY A 288 -0.38 -1.36 4.98
CA GLY A 288 -0.20 -0.39 3.89
C GLY A 288 1.12 -0.62 3.15
N THR A 289 2.21 -0.87 3.89
CA THR A 289 3.53 -1.17 3.32
C THR A 289 3.50 -2.48 2.50
N ALA A 290 2.84 -3.52 3.02
CA ALA A 290 2.66 -4.79 2.33
C ALA A 290 1.84 -4.62 1.04
N ALA A 291 0.74 -3.87 1.09
CA ALA A 291 -0.12 -3.58 -0.06
C ALA A 291 0.62 -2.79 -1.16
N VAL A 292 1.42 -1.78 -0.79
CA VAL A 292 2.26 -1.02 -1.73
C VAL A 292 3.29 -1.94 -2.39
N GLY A 293 3.96 -2.80 -1.62
CA GLY A 293 4.87 -3.79 -2.16
C GLY A 293 4.20 -4.78 -3.11
N TYR A 294 3.03 -5.29 -2.73
CA TYR A 294 2.22 -6.19 -3.56
C TYR A 294 1.81 -5.51 -4.86
N HIS A 295 1.33 -4.26 -4.82
CA HIS A 295 1.00 -3.46 -6.00
C HIS A 295 2.20 -3.35 -6.95
N HIS A 296 3.38 -3.04 -6.42
CA HIS A 296 4.61 -2.90 -7.21
C HIS A 296 5.12 -4.20 -7.82
N ARG A 297 4.93 -5.35 -7.14
CA ARG A 297 5.30 -6.67 -7.67
C ARG A 297 4.35 -7.16 -8.76
N THR A 298 3.06 -6.90 -8.59
CA THR A 298 2.03 -7.45 -9.48
C THR A 298 1.71 -6.54 -10.67
N ARG A 299 2.19 -5.28 -10.70
CA ARG A 299 1.88 -4.33 -11.79
C ARG A 299 2.44 -4.82 -13.12
N GLY A 300 1.56 -4.98 -14.11
CA GLY A 300 1.94 -5.35 -15.46
C GLY A 300 2.58 -4.20 -16.24
N VAL A 301 2.39 -4.25 -17.55
CA VAL A 301 2.79 -3.19 -18.47
C VAL A 301 1.93 -1.93 -18.23
N CYS A 302 2.59 -0.79 -18.08
CA CYS A 302 1.90 0.48 -17.90
C CYS A 302 1.28 0.94 -19.23
N ARG A 303 -0.05 1.07 -19.30
CA ARG A 303 -0.75 1.56 -20.50
C ARG A 303 -0.31 2.96 -20.95
N ALA A 304 0.15 3.82 -20.02
CA ALA A 304 0.53 5.19 -20.33
C ALA A 304 1.96 5.35 -20.87
N CYS A 305 2.84 4.37 -20.67
CA CYS A 305 4.23 4.49 -21.14
C CYS A 305 4.80 3.20 -21.76
N GLY A 306 3.98 2.15 -21.92
CA GLY A 306 4.43 0.83 -22.40
C GLY A 306 5.41 0.10 -21.47
N ARG A 307 5.82 0.70 -20.33
CA ARG A 307 6.87 0.11 -19.49
C ARG A 307 6.33 -0.94 -18.54
N GLY A 308 6.96 -2.11 -18.53
CA GLY A 308 6.79 -3.14 -17.52
C GLY A 308 7.09 -4.53 -18.03
N ARG A 309 7.06 -5.50 -17.14
CA ARG A 309 7.01 -6.91 -17.54
C ARG A 309 5.55 -7.33 -17.55
N PRO A 310 5.10 -8.13 -18.53
CA PRO A 310 3.84 -8.85 -18.39
C PRO A 310 3.86 -9.58 -17.04
N ALA A 311 2.80 -9.40 -16.24
CA ALA A 311 2.75 -10.00 -14.90
C ALA A 311 2.83 -11.54 -14.96
N PHE A 312 2.43 -12.10 -16.10
CA PHE A 312 2.49 -13.51 -16.43
C PHE A 312 2.90 -13.62 -17.89
N VAL A 313 4.20 -13.70 -18.16
CA VAL A 313 4.62 -14.39 -19.37
C VAL A 313 4.28 -15.84 -19.05
N ARG A 314 3.14 -16.33 -19.57
CA ARG A 314 2.97 -17.77 -19.71
C ARG A 314 4.22 -18.17 -20.47
N HIS A 315 5.16 -18.84 -19.81
CA HIS A 315 6.11 -19.63 -20.54
C HIS A 315 5.20 -20.61 -21.27
N ALA A 316 4.84 -20.27 -22.50
CA ALA A 316 4.47 -21.26 -23.49
C ALA A 316 5.74 -22.10 -23.59
N ARG A 317 5.85 -23.05 -22.67
CA ARG A 317 6.80 -24.14 -22.78
C ARG A 317 6.56 -24.65 -24.19
N GLY A 318 7.64 -24.72 -24.96
CA GLY A 318 7.63 -25.26 -26.30
C GLY A 318 7.25 -26.74 -26.27
N GLU A 319 5.99 -27.03 -25.97
CA GLU A 319 5.36 -28.33 -26.18
C GLU A 319 5.14 -28.58 -27.68
N GLY A 320 5.46 -27.62 -28.56
CA GLY A 320 5.28 -27.74 -30.01
C GLY A 320 6.53 -28.04 -30.84
N ALA A 321 7.75 -28.05 -30.29
CA ALA A 321 8.95 -28.27 -31.10
C ALA A 321 9.37 -29.75 -31.18
N ALA A 322 9.20 -30.53 -30.10
CA ALA A 322 9.62 -31.93 -30.08
C ALA A 322 8.61 -32.91 -30.72
N ALA A 323 7.37 -32.48 -31.00
CA ALA A 323 6.35 -33.35 -31.58
C ALA A 323 6.34 -33.39 -33.12
N ARG A 324 7.21 -32.61 -33.80
CA ARG A 324 7.28 -32.57 -35.28
C ARG A 324 8.44 -33.34 -35.90
N GLU A 325 9.39 -33.86 -35.12
CA GLU A 325 10.52 -34.66 -35.66
C GLU A 325 10.26 -36.18 -35.71
N GLY A 326 9.12 -36.67 -35.21
CA GLY A 326 8.78 -38.10 -35.25
C GLY A 326 7.92 -38.57 -36.42
N ALA A 327 7.49 -37.69 -37.33
CA ALA A 327 6.51 -38.01 -38.37
C ALA A 327 7.08 -38.07 -39.81
N ALA A 328 8.39 -38.22 -39.96
CA ALA A 328 9.02 -38.52 -41.23
C ALA A 328 9.85 -39.79 -41.09
N THR A 329 9.37 -40.89 -41.65
CA THR A 329 10.06 -41.92 -42.47
C THR A 329 9.44 -43.30 -42.20
N THR A 330 8.31 -43.57 -42.84
CA THR A 330 7.87 -44.95 -43.12
C THR A 330 7.28 -44.96 -44.52
N THR A 331 8.16 -44.87 -45.51
CA THR A 331 7.87 -45.26 -46.88
C THR A 331 8.02 -46.77 -46.98
N LEU A 332 6.91 -47.43 -47.33
CA LEU A 332 6.85 -48.79 -47.88
C LEU A 332 7.49 -48.85 -49.27
#